data_AF-A0A535KBE1-F1
#
_entry.id   AF-A0A535KBE1-F1
#
_cell.length_a   1.000
_cell.length_b   1.000
_cell.length_c   1.000
_cell.angle_alpha   90.00
_cell.angle_beta   90.00
_cell.angle_gamma   90.00
#
_symmetry.space_group_name_H-M   'P 1'
#
loop_
_entity.id
_entity.type
_entity.pdbx_description
1 polymer ?
#
loop_
_entity_poly.entity_id
_entity_poly.type
_entity_poly.pdbx_seq_one_letter_code
_entity_poly.pdbx_strand_id
1 'polypeptide(L)'
;MSHLHGEAAIHIRTATLTDDPTTWVVGLAWRQETNAFDGECLLIPAAAIPRVAIDDGSMMTINFHPASNRRTLIDPYRRRLADLSRLILELTSAG
;
A
#
# COMPACT_ATOMS: atom_id res chain seq x y z
N MET A 1 2.52 -21.49 13.09
CA MET A 1 1.24 -20.78 12.94
C MET A 1 1.23 -20.13 11.57
N SER A 2 0.52 -20.70 10.60
CA SER A 2 0.38 -20.09 9.27
C SER A 2 -0.47 -18.83 9.41
N HIS A 3 0.05 -17.68 9.01
CA HIS A 3 -0.72 -16.44 8.96
C HIS A 3 -1.89 -16.65 7.98
N LEU A 4 -3.09 -16.83 8.52
CA LEU A 4 -4.31 -17.18 7.77
C LEU A 4 -4.70 -16.16 6.68
N HIS A 5 -4.02 -15.01 6.63
CA HIS A 5 -4.33 -13.89 5.73
C HIS A 5 -3.21 -13.53 4.76
N GLY A 6 -2.07 -14.24 4.78
CA GLY A 6 -0.88 -13.80 4.05
C GLY A 6 -0.36 -12.44 4.54
N GLU A 7 0.86 -12.11 4.18
CA GLU A 7 1.45 -10.79 4.39
C GLU A 7 2.14 -10.38 3.11
N ALA A 8 1.76 -9.22 2.57
CA ALA A 8 2.47 -8.59 1.48
C ALA A 8 3.37 -7.50 2.07
N ALA A 9 4.68 -7.74 2.04
CA ALA A 9 5.67 -6.73 2.40
C ALA A 9 5.98 -5.86 1.17
N ILE A 10 5.79 -4.54 1.31
CA ILE A 10 6.14 -3.57 0.28
C ILE A 10 7.42 -2.87 0.75
N HIS A 11 8.51 -3.07 0.01
CA HIS A 11 9.80 -2.47 0.30
C HIS A 11 10.04 -1.24 -0.56
N ILE A 12 10.37 -0.13 0.08
CA ILE A 12 10.62 1.15 -0.55
C ILE A 12 12.01 1.60 -0.15
N ARG A 13 12.85 1.95 -1.11
CA ARG A 13 14.19 2.48 -0.79
C ARG A 13 14.06 3.94 -0.37
N THR A 14 14.58 4.26 0.81
CA THR A 14 14.51 5.61 1.39
C THR A 14 15.11 6.65 0.43
N ALA A 15 16.25 6.33 -0.19
CA ALA A 15 16.94 7.21 -1.12
C ALA A 15 16.17 7.53 -2.43
N THR A 16 15.13 6.76 -2.76
CA THR A 16 14.33 6.96 -3.98
C THR A 16 12.91 7.43 -3.69
N LEU A 17 12.53 7.55 -2.41
CA LEU A 17 11.24 8.08 -2.02
C LEU A 17 11.27 9.60 -2.16
N THR A 18 10.43 10.13 -3.05
CA THR A 18 10.19 11.56 -3.19
C THR A 18 9.00 12.01 -2.32
N ASP A 19 9.00 13.25 -1.87
CA ASP A 19 7.88 13.89 -1.18
C ASP A 19 6.96 14.68 -2.13
N ASP A 20 7.18 14.53 -3.45
CA ASP A 20 6.40 15.20 -4.47
C ASP A 20 4.89 14.88 -4.33
N PRO A 21 4.01 15.91 -4.31
CA PRO A 21 2.57 15.74 -4.12
C PRO A 21 1.89 14.94 -5.25
N THR A 22 2.56 14.75 -6.39
CA THR A 22 2.11 13.96 -7.54
C THR A 22 2.63 12.51 -7.54
N THR A 23 3.24 12.07 -6.44
CA THR A 23 3.74 10.69 -6.31
C THR A 23 2.92 9.88 -5.32
N TRP A 24 2.55 8.67 -5.73
CA TRP A 24 1.84 7.69 -4.90
C TRP A 24 2.50 6.32 -4.97
N VAL A 25 2.39 5.57 -3.88
CA VAL A 25 2.73 4.15 -3.81
C VAL A 25 1.45 3.33 -3.85
N VAL A 26 1.40 2.36 -4.76
CA VAL A 26 0.30 1.41 -4.87
C VAL A 26 0.78 0.04 -4.38
N GLY A 27 0.07 -0.50 -3.38
CA GLY A 27 0.33 -1.83 -2.84
C GLY A 27 -0.73 -2.82 -3.29
N LEU A 28 -0.33 -3.88 -3.98
CA LEU A 28 -1.20 -4.99 -4.38
C LEU A 28 -0.74 -6.27 -3.68
N ALA A 29 -1.70 -7.01 -3.13
CA ALA A 29 -1.42 -8.31 -2.53
C ALA A 29 -1.84 -9.43 -3.47
N TRP A 30 -0.92 -10.34 -3.77
CA TRP A 30 -1.24 -11.56 -4.50
C TRP A 30 -1.75 -12.64 -3.54
N ARG A 31 -2.88 -13.25 -3.88
CA ARG A 31 -3.45 -14.40 -3.16
C ARG A 31 -3.14 -15.68 -3.91
N GLN A 32 -2.33 -16.53 -3.30
CA GLN A 32 -1.98 -17.81 -3.90
C GLN A 32 -3.19 -18.75 -3.99
N GLU A 33 -4.11 -18.70 -3.02
CA GLU A 33 -5.25 -19.61 -2.94
C GLU A 33 -6.25 -19.40 -4.09
N THR A 34 -6.41 -18.16 -4.51
CA THR A 34 -7.33 -17.77 -5.60
C THR A 34 -6.60 -17.46 -6.91
N ASN A 35 -5.26 -17.53 -6.92
CA ASN A 35 -4.40 -17.18 -8.05
C ASN A 35 -4.77 -15.82 -8.67
N ALA A 36 -5.00 -14.83 -7.80
CA ALA A 36 -5.47 -13.50 -8.18
C ALA A 36 -4.99 -12.45 -7.17
N PHE A 37 -5.07 -11.16 -7.52
CA PHE A 37 -4.89 -10.09 -6.55
C PHE A 37 -6.06 -10.05 -5.56
N ASP A 38 -5.78 -9.66 -4.31
CA ASP A 38 -6.83 -9.40 -3.33
C ASP A 38 -7.74 -8.23 -3.78
N GLY A 39 -8.99 -8.26 -3.35
CA GLY A 39 -9.97 -7.20 -3.65
C GLY A 39 -9.66 -5.88 -2.95
N GLU A 40 -8.73 -5.88 -1.98
CA GLU A 40 -8.19 -4.72 -1.30
C GLU A 40 -6.78 -4.38 -1.79
N CYS A 41 -6.50 -3.08 -1.93
CA CYS A 41 -5.18 -2.54 -2.23
C CYS A 41 -4.84 -1.34 -1.34
N LEU A 42 -3.59 -0.91 -1.38
CA LEU A 42 -3.12 0.34 -0.77
C LEU A 42 -2.90 1.40 -1.84
N LEU A 43 -3.30 2.64 -1.55
CA LEU A 43 -2.98 3.82 -2.35
C LEU A 43 -2.54 4.94 -1.41
N ILE A 44 -1.21 5.15 -1.31
CA ILE A 44 -0.60 6.00 -0.28
C ILE A 44 0.16 7.14 -0.97
N PRO A 45 -0.13 8.42 -0.65
CA PRO A 45 0.73 9.53 -1.09
C PRO A 45 2.17 9.34 -0.59
N ALA A 46 3.16 9.61 -1.41
CA ALA A 46 4.56 9.36 -1.06
C ALA A 46 4.99 10.09 0.22
N ALA A 47 4.52 11.32 0.42
CA ALA A 47 4.74 12.12 1.64
C ALA A 47 4.16 11.49 2.93
N ALA A 48 3.22 10.54 2.83
CA ALA A 48 2.65 9.82 3.97
C ALA A 48 3.45 8.55 4.35
N ILE A 49 4.30 8.04 3.46
CA ILE A 49 5.06 6.80 3.66
C ILE A 49 5.89 6.82 4.95
N PRO A 50 6.64 7.89 5.29
CA PRO A 50 7.45 7.92 6.52
C PRO A 50 6.63 7.81 7.81
N ARG A 51 5.32 8.07 7.77
CA ARG A 51 4.43 7.99 8.94
C ARG A 51 3.83 6.61 9.14
N VAL A 52 3.82 5.77 8.11
CA VAL A 52 3.09 4.49 8.10
C VAL A 52 3.99 3.28 7.91
N ALA A 53 5.21 3.48 7.40
CA ALA A 53 6.18 2.43 7.18
C ALA A 53 7.09 2.24 8.41
N ILE A 54 7.65 1.03 8.51
CA ILE A 54 8.76 0.71 9.41
C ILE A 54 10.04 1.14 8.70
N ASP A 55 10.81 2.05 9.30
CA ASP A 55 12.06 2.57 8.74
C ASP A 55 13.27 1.88 9.36
N ASP A 56 14.09 1.23 8.52
CA ASP A 56 15.39 0.64 8.91
C ASP A 56 16.59 1.54 8.56
N GLY A 57 16.32 2.75 8.08
CA GLY A 57 17.28 3.74 7.59
C GLY A 57 17.48 3.66 6.07
N SER A 58 17.72 2.46 5.54
CA SER A 58 18.00 2.27 4.11
C SER A 58 16.74 1.94 3.30
N MET A 59 15.81 1.24 3.93
CA MET A 59 14.52 0.83 3.40
C MET A 59 13.41 1.15 4.39
N MET A 60 12.26 1.49 3.82
CA MET A 60 10.99 1.55 4.51
C MET A 60 10.17 0.33 4.10
N THR A 61 9.54 -0.32 5.07
CA THR A 61 8.70 -1.50 4.84
C THR A 61 7.27 -1.25 5.29
N ILE A 62 6.32 -1.55 4.41
CA ILE A 62 4.89 -1.56 4.74
C ILE A 62 4.41 -3.01 4.76
N ASN A 63 3.89 -3.43 5.91
CA ASN A 63 3.31 -4.75 6.10
C ASN A 63 1.80 -4.68 5.81
N PHE A 64 1.42 -5.10 4.61
CA PHE A 64 0.04 -5.13 4.18
C PHE A 64 -0.57 -6.51 4.43
N HIS A 65 -1.57 -6.53 5.31
CA HIS A 65 -2.39 -7.71 5.55
C HIS A 65 -3.79 -7.45 5.01
N PRO A 66 -4.12 -7.97 3.82
CA PRO A 66 -5.47 -7.87 3.26
C PRO A 66 -6.48 -8.55 4.17
N ALA A 67 -7.70 -8.01 4.26
CA ALA A 67 -8.81 -8.54 5.06
C ALA A 67 -8.52 -8.69 6.58
N SER A 68 -7.40 -8.15 7.08
CA SER A 68 -7.11 -8.11 8.51
C SER A 68 -8.00 -7.10 9.22
N ASN A 69 -8.56 -7.50 10.36
CA ASN A 69 -9.34 -6.61 11.22
C ASN A 69 -8.47 -5.80 12.20
N ARG A 70 -7.14 -5.99 12.17
CA ARG A 70 -6.22 -5.25 13.02
C ARG A 70 -6.12 -3.81 12.53
N ARG A 71 -6.40 -2.85 13.41
CA ARG A 71 -6.19 -1.44 13.11
C ARG A 71 -4.70 -1.14 12.95
N THR A 72 -4.37 -0.44 11.87
CA THR A 72 -2.99 -0.09 11.50
C THR A 72 -2.93 1.33 10.93
N LEU A 73 -1.73 1.92 10.89
CA LEU A 73 -1.52 3.26 10.35
C LEU A 73 -1.78 3.35 8.83
N ILE A 74 -1.84 2.20 8.14
CA ILE A 74 -2.15 2.12 6.71
C ILE A 74 -3.65 2.10 6.41
N ASP A 75 -4.53 1.96 7.42
CA ASP A 75 -5.98 1.84 7.23
C ASP A 75 -6.61 3.00 6.43
N PRO A 76 -6.22 4.29 6.63
CA PRO A 76 -6.76 5.40 5.85
C PRO A 76 -6.49 5.30 4.34
N TYR A 77 -5.54 4.46 3.94
CA TYR A 77 -5.08 4.29 2.56
C TYR A 77 -5.54 2.98 1.91
N ARG A 78 -6.30 2.14 2.64
CA ARG A 78 -6.93 0.95 2.08
C ARG A 78 -8.03 1.35 1.10
N ARG A 79 -8.05 0.72 -0.06
CA ARG A 79 -9.02 0.95 -1.14
C ARG A 79 -9.46 -0.38 -1.72
N ARG A 80 -10.61 -0.39 -2.38
CA ARG A 80 -11.01 -1.54 -3.20
C ARG A 80 -10.19 -1.51 -4.49
N LEU A 81 -9.63 -2.65 -4.87
CA LEU A 81 -8.87 -2.77 -6.13
C LEU A 81 -9.73 -2.40 -7.34
N ALA A 82 -11.03 -2.71 -7.31
CA ALA A 82 -11.97 -2.36 -8.37
C ALA A 82 -12.13 -0.84 -8.58
N ASP A 83 -11.80 -0.01 -7.57
CA ASP A 83 -11.88 1.44 -7.64
C ASP A 83 -10.56 2.09 -8.12
N LEU A 84 -9.48 1.32 -8.25
CA LEU A 84 -8.13 1.86 -8.44
C LEU A 84 -8.00 2.72 -9.70
N SER A 85 -8.56 2.28 -10.83
CA SER A 85 -8.49 3.05 -12.08
C SER A 85 -9.14 4.42 -11.95
N ARG A 86 -10.35 4.46 -11.37
CA ARG A 86 -11.07 5.70 -11.10
C ARG A 86 -10.30 6.61 -10.15
N LEU A 87 -9.75 6.07 -9.06
CA LEU A 87 -8.98 6.84 -8.08
C LEU A 87 -7.71 7.45 -8.69
N ILE A 88 -6.99 6.71 -9.54
CA ILE A 88 -5.82 7.23 -10.24
C ILE A 88 -6.21 8.38 -11.19
N LEU A 89 -7.31 8.23 -11.93
CA LEU A 89 -7.81 9.28 -12.82
C LEU A 89 -8.20 10.54 -12.04
N GLU A 90 -8.90 10.39 -10.91
CA GLU A 90 -9.25 11.52 -10.02
C GLU A 90 -7.99 12.27 -9.55
N LEU A 91 -6.97 11.53 -9.07
CA LEU A 91 -5.72 12.11 -8.58
C LEU A 91 -4.91 12.83 -9.67
N THR A 92 -4.89 12.29 -10.88
CA THR A 92 -4.14 12.86 -12.01
C THR A 92 -4.88 14.00 -12.70
N SER A 93 -6.21 14.06 -12.59
CA SER A 93 -7.04 15.13 -13.16
C SER A 93 -7.14 16.39 -12.28
N ALA A 94 -6.76 16.29 -11.00
CA ALA A 94 -6.81 17.37 -10.03
C ALA A 94 -5.51 18.19 -9.96
N GLY A 95 -4.52 17.87 -10.81
CA GLY A 95 -3.21 18.53 -10.90
C GLY A 95 -3.11 19.53 -12.05
#